data_AF-A0A9P3B096-F1
#
_entry.id   AF-A0A9P3B096-F1
#
_cell.length_a   1.000
_cell.length_b   1.000
_cell.length_c   1.000
_cell.angle_alpha   90.00
_cell.angle_beta   90.00
_cell.angle_gamma   90.00
#
_symmetry.space_group_name_H-M   'P 1'
#
loop_
_entity.id
_entity.type
_entity.pdbx_description
1 polymer ?
#
loop_
_entity_poly.entity_id
_entity_poly.type
_entity_poly.pdbx_seq_one_letter_code
_entity_poly.pdbx_strand_id
1 'polypeptide(L)'
;MNELPKSYLPDAEREGLTQNEIYLAESQAADEAGDDEASWAWLRYADLPAYALMTLKRNLGADFVRKQKFLCMKEANRVYGENWLDA
;
A
#
# COMPACT_ATOMS: atom_id res chain seq x y z
N MET A 1 -8.70 -9.73 -4.41
CA MET A 1 -9.25 -8.38 -4.26
C MET A 1 -10.13 -8.16 -5.46
N ASN A 2 -11.42 -7.93 -5.28
CA ASN A 2 -12.37 -7.77 -6.37
C ASN A 2 -12.74 -6.28 -6.42
N GLU A 3 -12.58 -5.69 -7.60
CA GLU A 3 -12.72 -4.26 -7.93
C GLU A 3 -11.53 -3.38 -7.50
N LEU A 4 -11.09 -2.53 -8.44
CA LEU A 4 -10.08 -1.52 -8.17
C LEU A 4 -10.70 -0.39 -7.33
N PRO A 5 -9.92 0.27 -6.44
CA PRO A 5 -10.43 1.38 -5.65
C PRO A 5 -10.87 2.55 -6.55
N LYS A 6 -11.59 3.51 -5.96
CA LYS A 6 -11.95 4.74 -6.66
C LYS A 6 -10.68 5.42 -7.18
N SER A 7 -10.68 5.77 -8.47
CA SER A 7 -9.57 6.47 -9.11
C SER A 7 -9.67 7.97 -8.85
N TYR A 8 -8.51 8.55 -8.55
CA TYR A 8 -8.27 9.96 -8.30
C TYR A 8 -7.27 10.56 -9.29
N LEU A 9 -6.37 9.74 -9.85
CA LEU A 9 -5.37 10.19 -10.81
C LEU A 9 -5.96 10.32 -12.23
N PRO A 10 -5.85 11.50 -12.90
CA PRO A 10 -6.27 11.67 -14.28
C PRO A 10 -5.49 10.77 -15.25
N ASP A 11 -6.13 10.37 -16.36
CA ASP A 11 -5.48 9.48 -17.34
C ASP A 11 -4.19 10.06 -17.94
N ALA A 12 -4.11 11.37 -18.12
CA ALA A 12 -2.91 12.05 -18.61
C ALA A 12 -1.72 11.92 -17.65
N GLU A 13 -1.96 11.82 -16.34
CA GLU A 13 -0.91 11.66 -15.32
C GLU A 13 -0.48 10.20 -15.16
N ARG A 14 -1.25 9.25 -15.70
CA ARG A 14 -0.88 7.83 -15.76
C ARG A 14 0.07 7.51 -16.91
N GLU A 15 0.13 8.36 -17.93
CA GLU A 15 0.95 8.11 -19.13
C GLU A 15 2.44 8.05 -18.76
N GLY A 16 3.09 6.93 -19.12
CA GLY A 16 4.52 6.72 -18.87
C GLY A 16 4.86 6.19 -17.48
N LEU A 17 3.88 6.07 -16.57
CA LEU A 17 4.07 5.42 -15.27
C LEU A 17 3.97 3.90 -15.39
N THR A 18 4.79 3.20 -14.62
CA THR A 18 4.61 1.78 -14.36
C THR A 18 3.35 1.54 -13.52
N GLN A 19 2.83 0.31 -13.55
CA GLN A 19 1.64 -0.04 -12.78
C GLN A 19 1.82 0.22 -11.27
N ASN A 20 3.02 -0.01 -10.72
CA ASN A 20 3.30 0.25 -9.33
C ASN A 20 3.33 1.75 -9.01
N GLU A 21 3.91 2.56 -9.90
CA GLU A 21 3.89 4.02 -9.77
C GLU A 21 2.46 4.56 -9.85
N ILE A 22 1.60 3.99 -10.70
CA ILE A 22 0.17 4.33 -10.73
C ILE A 22 -0.49 4.05 -9.39
N TYR A 23 -0.26 2.88 -8.77
CA TYR A 23 -0.84 2.57 -7.46
C TYR A 23 -0.37 3.51 -6.36
N LEU A 24 0.90 3.90 -6.37
CA LEU A 24 1.43 4.88 -5.42
C LEU A 24 0.84 6.27 -5.64
N ALA A 25 0.75 6.71 -6.90
CA ALA A 25 0.20 8.01 -7.26
C ALA A 25 -1.30 8.10 -6.95
N GLU A 26 -2.06 7.04 -7.22
CA GLU A 26 -3.48 6.96 -6.85
C GLU A 26 -3.69 6.97 -5.33
N SER A 27 -2.81 6.30 -4.57
CA SER A 27 -2.83 6.36 -3.11
C SER A 27 -2.59 7.78 -2.60
N GLN A 28 -1.62 8.49 -3.17
CA GLN A 28 -1.34 9.87 -2.81
C GLN A 28 -2.48 10.82 -3.21
N ALA A 29 -3.00 10.70 -4.43
CA ALA A 29 -4.10 11.54 -4.90
C ALA A 29 -5.38 11.35 -4.08
N ALA A 30 -5.66 10.13 -3.63
CA ALA A 30 -6.76 9.84 -2.72
C ALA A 30 -6.56 10.51 -1.33
N ASP A 31 -5.34 10.47 -0.79
CA ASP A 31 -4.98 11.13 0.48
C ASP A 31 -5.14 12.66 0.37
N GLU A 32 -4.66 13.27 -0.72
CA GLU A 32 -4.82 14.69 -1.01
C GLU A 32 -6.29 15.11 -1.16
N ALA A 33 -7.15 14.20 -1.64
CA ALA A 33 -8.59 14.40 -1.71
C ALA A 33 -9.33 14.13 -0.38
N GLY A 34 -8.63 13.70 0.67
CA GLY A 34 -9.19 13.36 1.99
C GLY A 34 -9.93 12.02 2.03
N ASP A 35 -9.66 11.11 1.08
CA ASP A 35 -10.19 9.75 1.04
C ASP A 35 -9.13 8.74 1.49
N ASP A 36 -8.93 8.67 2.80
CA ASP A 36 -8.00 7.73 3.44
C ASP A 36 -8.31 6.28 3.07
N GLU A 37 -9.59 5.93 2.92
CA GLU A 37 -10.00 4.56 2.60
C GLU A 37 -9.47 4.16 1.21
N ALA A 38 -9.69 5.02 0.21
CA ALA A 38 -9.15 4.80 -1.12
C ALA A 38 -7.61 4.87 -1.14
N SER A 39 -7.00 5.73 -0.35
CA SER A 39 -5.55 5.81 -0.22
C SER A 39 -4.95 4.48 0.22
N TRP A 40 -5.42 3.93 1.35
CA TRP A 40 -4.99 2.61 1.82
C TRP A 40 -5.40 1.49 0.88
N ALA A 41 -6.52 1.63 0.17
CA ALA A 41 -6.94 0.67 -0.85
C ALA A 41 -5.93 0.57 -1.99
N TRP A 42 -5.47 1.68 -2.54
CA TRP A 42 -4.45 1.69 -3.58
C TRP A 42 -3.10 1.19 -3.07
N LEU A 43 -2.70 1.61 -1.87
CA LEU A 43 -1.43 1.21 -1.28
C LEU A 43 -1.33 -0.31 -1.04
N ARG A 44 -2.45 -1.02 -0.88
CA ARG A 44 -2.50 -2.49 -0.77
C ARG A 44 -2.06 -3.20 -2.05
N TYR A 45 -2.23 -2.58 -3.22
CA TYR A 45 -1.81 -3.12 -4.52
C TYR A 45 -0.37 -2.75 -4.88
N ALA A 46 0.21 -1.74 -4.21
CA ALA A 46 1.59 -1.36 -4.45
C ALA A 46 2.55 -2.45 -3.97
N ASP A 47 3.55 -2.73 -4.78
CA ASP A 47 4.71 -3.54 -4.41
C ASP A 47 5.67 -2.68 -3.59
N LEU A 48 5.35 -2.53 -2.31
CA LEU A 48 6.17 -1.74 -1.39
C LEU A 48 7.39 -2.54 -0.94
N PRO A 49 8.56 -1.88 -0.78
CA PRO A 49 9.70 -2.53 -0.18
C PRO A 49 9.38 -2.95 1.26
N ALA A 50 9.96 -4.06 1.72
CA ALA A 50 9.68 -4.63 3.04
C ALA A 50 9.81 -3.61 4.19
N TYR A 51 10.79 -2.70 4.10
CA TYR A 51 11.00 -1.68 5.14
C TYR A 51 9.80 -0.72 5.29
N ALA A 52 9.00 -0.50 4.25
CA ALA A 52 7.80 0.32 4.34
C ALA A 52 6.77 -0.31 5.28
N LEU A 53 6.58 -1.63 5.21
CA LEU A 53 5.71 -2.35 6.14
C LEU A 53 6.22 -2.31 7.58
N MET A 54 7.54 -2.32 7.77
CA MET A 54 8.14 -2.13 9.10
C MET A 54 7.86 -0.73 9.66
N THR A 55 7.95 0.31 8.83
CA THR A 55 7.57 1.67 9.23
C THR A 55 6.09 1.78 9.58
N LEU A 56 5.21 1.18 8.78
CA LEU A 56 3.77 1.13 9.08
C LEU A 56 3.48 0.38 10.38
N LYS A 57 4.15 -0.75 10.65
CA LYS A 57 4.04 -1.45 11.94
C LYS A 57 4.42 -0.55 13.11
N ARG A 58 5.53 0.20 13.00
CA ARG A 58 6.01 1.09 14.06
C ARG A 58 5.04 2.24 14.35
N ASN A 59 4.41 2.78 13.32
CA ASN A 59 3.55 3.96 13.45
C ASN A 59 2.09 3.61 13.76
N LEU A 60 1.57 2.52 13.20
CA LEU A 60 0.13 2.18 13.21
C LEU A 60 -0.15 0.85 13.92
N GLY A 61 0.89 0.11 14.30
CA GLY A 61 0.80 -1.17 15.01
C GLY A 61 0.67 -2.38 14.08
N ALA A 62 0.99 -3.55 14.64
CA ALA A 62 0.96 -4.82 13.92
C ALA A 62 -0.45 -5.20 13.42
N ASP A 63 -1.48 -4.95 14.24
CA ASP A 63 -2.86 -5.26 13.90
C ASP A 63 -3.39 -4.44 12.73
N PHE A 64 -2.92 -3.20 12.58
CA PHE A 64 -3.21 -2.39 11.40
C PHE A 64 -2.65 -3.06 10.15
N VAL A 65 -1.36 -3.41 10.16
CA VAL A 65 -0.70 -4.05 9.01
C VAL A 65 -1.38 -5.36 8.63
N ARG A 66 -1.77 -6.19 9.61
CA ARG A 66 -2.53 -7.44 9.38
C ARG A 66 -3.87 -7.20 8.69
N LYS A 67 -4.60 -6.17 9.11
CA LYS A 67 -5.92 -5.84 8.55
C LYS A 67 -5.83 -5.39 7.09
N GLN A 68 -4.75 -4.69 6.73
CA GLN A 68 -4.58 -4.16 5.38
C GLN A 68 -4.34 -5.26 4.34
N LYS A 69 -3.69 -6.38 4.67
CA LYS A 69 -3.42 -7.47 3.70
C LYS A 69 -2.64 -6.99 2.45
N PHE A 70 -1.58 -6.20 2.66
CA PHE A 70 -0.71 -5.72 1.58
C PHE A 70 -0.17 -6.87 0.72
N LEU A 71 -0.02 -6.65 -0.60
CA LEU A 71 0.55 -7.66 -1.51
C LEU A 71 1.99 -8.04 -1.14
N CYS A 72 2.78 -7.08 -0.69
CA CYS A 72 4.19 -7.29 -0.33
C CYS A 72 4.42 -7.98 1.04
N MET A 73 3.35 -8.48 1.70
CA MET A 73 3.47 -9.23 2.95
C MET A 73 4.41 -10.43 2.84
N LYS A 74 4.37 -11.16 1.71
CA LYS A 74 5.25 -12.31 1.48
C LYS A 74 6.73 -11.93 1.50
N GLU A 75 7.06 -10.78 0.93
CA GLU A 75 8.43 -10.29 0.87
C GLU A 75 8.90 -9.80 2.25
N ALA A 76 8.04 -9.13 3.02
CA ALA A 76 8.37 -8.77 4.39
C ALA A 76 8.61 -10.00 5.28
N ASN A 77 7.81 -11.06 5.13
CA ASN A 77 8.04 -12.33 5.85
C ASN A 77 9.38 -12.96 5.46
N ARG A 78 9.78 -12.87 4.19
CA ARG A 78 11.08 -13.36 3.71
C ARG A 78 12.25 -12.59 4.32
N VAL A 79 12.13 -11.27 4.44
CA VAL A 79 13.22 -10.38 4.90
C VAL A 79 13.33 -10.35 6.43
N TYR A 80 12.20 -10.32 7.15
CA TYR A 80 12.18 -10.15 8.60
C TYR A 80 11.80 -11.41 9.39
N GLY A 81 11.42 -12.49 8.70
CA GLY A 81 10.92 -13.73 9.29
C GLY A 81 9.41 -13.69 9.53
N GLU A 82 8.76 -14.85 9.56
CA GLU A 82 7.29 -14.99 9.64
C GLU A 82 6.65 -14.31 10.86
N ASN A 83 7.41 -14.12 11.95
CA ASN A 83 6.92 -13.54 13.21
C ASN A 83 7.25 -12.04 13.36
N TRP A 84 7.69 -11.36 12.30
CA TRP A 84 8.14 -9.97 12.37
C TRP A 84 7.07 -8.98 12.86
N LEU A 85 5.79 -9.32 12.72
CA LEU A 85 4.69 -8.51 13.25
C LEU A 85 4.53 -8.62 14.78
N ASP A 86 5.01 -9.71 15.38
CA ASP A 86 4.90 -9.97 16.84
C ASP A 86 6.18 -9.65 17.61
N ALA A 87 7.28 -9.43 16.89
CA ALA A 87 8.60 -9.08 17.44
C ALA A 87 8.71 -7.65 17.96
#